data_AF-A0A4U2B198-F1
#
_entry.id   AF-A0A4U2B198-F1
#
_cell.length_a   1.000
_cell.length_b   1.000
_cell.length_c   1.000
_cell.angle_alpha   90.00
_cell.angle_beta   90.00
_cell.angle_gamma   90.00
#
_symmetry.space_group_name_H-M   'P 1'
#
loop_
_entity.id
_entity.type
_entity.pdbx_description
1 polymer ?
#
loop_
_entity_poly.entity_id
_entity_poly.type
_entity_poly.pdbx_seq_one_letter_code
_entity_poly.pdbx_strand_id
1 'polypeptide(L)'
;MSSAALNIQANTTTSSMIASQALSLKPLTDKKPDLNSAMLNLIEEVKNELPLYESETFICGPKGNCSGCSKKLLEMVDSELMYWEHSISIGQGPNFEELRRFGKLCSSVRRGLERNGLVEKRPKKR
;
A
#
# COMPACT_ATOMS: atom_id res chain seq x y z
N MET A 1 -69.09 -2.13 12.56
CA MET A 1 -68.48 -2.76 11.36
C MET A 1 -67.37 -1.82 10.91
N SER A 2 -66.07 -2.08 10.88
CA SER A 2 -65.14 -3.16 11.28
C SER A 2 -63.79 -2.43 11.39
N SER A 3 -63.00 -2.63 12.45
CA SER A 3 -61.74 -3.42 12.44
C SER A 3 -60.69 -2.91 11.43
N ALA A 4 -59.39 -2.78 11.69
CA ALA A 4 -58.52 -2.94 12.86
C ALA A 4 -57.11 -2.41 12.47
N ALA A 5 -56.35 -1.99 13.48
CA ALA A 5 -54.91 -2.19 13.72
C ALA A 5 -53.84 -2.13 12.59
N LEU A 6 -52.82 -1.29 12.86
CA LEU A 6 -51.36 -1.48 12.76
C LEU A 6 -50.79 -2.29 11.58
N ASN A 7 -49.93 -1.66 10.77
CA ASN A 7 -48.63 -2.29 10.48
C ASN A 7 -47.53 -1.27 10.12
N ILE A 8 -46.42 -1.37 10.85
CA ILE A 8 -45.14 -0.71 10.65
C ILE A 8 -44.33 -1.61 9.74
N GLN A 9 -43.82 -1.10 8.61
CA GLN A 9 -42.68 -1.72 7.93
C GLN A 9 -41.70 -0.64 7.49
N ALA A 10 -40.70 -0.43 8.35
CA ALA A 10 -39.44 0.20 7.99
C ALA A 10 -38.67 -0.76 7.09
N ASN A 11 -38.54 -0.43 5.80
CA ASN A 11 -37.67 -1.14 4.90
C ASN A 11 -36.34 -0.40 4.81
N THR A 12 -35.45 -0.70 5.76
CA THR A 12 -34.02 -0.45 5.62
C THR A 12 -33.46 -1.48 4.65
N THR A 13 -33.28 -1.10 3.40
CA THR A 13 -32.52 -1.90 2.45
C THR A 13 -31.03 -1.71 2.78
N THR A 14 -30.52 -2.59 3.63
CA THR A 14 -29.10 -2.86 3.81
C THR A 14 -28.51 -3.34 2.48
N SER A 15 -27.89 -2.42 1.74
CA SER A 15 -27.03 -2.77 0.62
C SER A 15 -25.75 -3.41 1.14
N SER A 16 -25.60 -4.67 0.78
CA SER A 16 -24.37 -5.44 0.74
C SER A 16 -23.19 -4.62 0.24
N MET A 17 -22.01 -4.78 0.85
CA MET A 17 -20.76 -5.23 0.19
C MET A 17 -19.74 -5.53 1.30
N ILE A 18 -19.77 -6.76 1.82
CA ILE A 18 -18.61 -7.32 2.52
C ILE A 18 -17.61 -7.67 1.41
N ALA A 19 -16.68 -6.77 1.13
CA ALA A 19 -15.49 -7.10 0.37
C ALA A 19 -14.63 -8.01 1.24
N SER A 20 -14.72 -9.31 0.97
CA SER A 20 -13.78 -10.32 1.42
C SER A 20 -12.41 -10.02 0.81
N GLN A 21 -11.64 -9.12 1.42
CA GLN A 21 -10.20 -9.08 1.20
C GLN A 21 -9.60 -10.15 2.10
N ALA A 22 -9.39 -11.32 1.49
CA ALA A 22 -8.61 -12.39 2.06
C ALA A 22 -7.26 -11.81 2.49
N LEU A 23 -7.04 -11.74 3.81
CA LEU A 23 -5.70 -11.52 4.33
C LEU A 23 -4.83 -12.67 3.82
N SER A 24 -3.95 -12.36 2.87
CA SER A 24 -2.81 -13.21 2.52
C SER A 24 -1.85 -13.19 3.71
N LEU A 25 -2.16 -13.97 4.73
CA LEU A 25 -1.27 -14.19 5.86
C LEU A 25 -0.12 -15.07 5.37
N LYS A 26 1.01 -14.43 5.07
CA LYS A 26 2.26 -15.14 4.78
C LYS A 26 2.63 -16.01 5.99
N PRO A 27 3.01 -17.29 5.77
CA PRO A 27 3.45 -18.16 6.86
C PRO A 27 4.67 -17.55 7.56
N LEU A 28 4.54 -17.32 8.88
CA LEU A 28 5.66 -16.95 9.74
C LEU A 28 6.57 -18.18 9.90
N THR A 29 7.50 -18.36 8.96
CA THR A 29 8.56 -19.36 9.14
C THR A 29 9.65 -18.75 10.02
N ASP A 30 10.09 -19.47 11.06
CA ASP A 30 11.15 -19.05 12.00
C ASP A 30 12.55 -18.92 11.35
N LYS A 31 12.64 -19.09 10.02
CA LYS A 31 13.88 -18.99 9.26
C LYS A 31 13.98 -17.63 8.60
N LYS A 32 15.18 -17.03 8.66
CA LYS A 32 15.48 -15.80 7.90
C LYS A 32 15.17 -16.07 6.42
N PRO A 33 14.39 -15.21 5.74
CA PRO A 33 14.14 -15.37 4.32
C PRO A 33 15.45 -15.24 3.52
N ASP A 34 15.54 -15.93 2.38
CA ASP A 34 16.58 -15.69 1.39
C ASP A 34 16.39 -14.31 0.73
N LEU A 35 17.38 -13.86 -0.06
CA LEU A 35 17.37 -12.52 -0.64
C LEU A 35 16.21 -12.28 -1.60
N ASN A 36 15.81 -13.28 -2.39
CA ASN A 36 14.69 -13.15 -3.32
C ASN A 36 13.38 -13.03 -2.54
N SER A 37 13.16 -13.92 -1.57
CA SER A 37 12.00 -13.85 -0.69
C SER A 37 11.96 -12.55 0.12
N ALA A 38 13.10 -12.06 0.60
CA ALA A 38 13.18 -10.80 1.33
C ALA A 38 12.81 -9.59 0.46
N MET A 39 13.28 -9.56 -0.79
CA MET A 39 12.92 -8.51 -1.74
C MET A 39 11.44 -8.56 -2.12
N LEU A 40 10.91 -9.74 -2.45
CA LEU A 40 9.47 -9.90 -2.75
C LEU A 40 8.59 -9.54 -1.55
N ASN A 41 9.00 -9.90 -0.33
CA ASN A 41 8.30 -9.50 0.88
C ASN A 41 8.28 -7.99 1.07
N LEU A 42 9.40 -7.32 0.80
CA LEU A 42 9.49 -5.86 0.86
C LEU A 42 8.64 -5.19 -0.23
N ILE A 43 8.64 -5.72 -1.45
CA ILE A 43 7.79 -5.25 -2.56
C ILE A 43 6.31 -5.31 -2.16
N GLU A 44 5.87 -6.41 -1.57
CA GLU A 44 4.49 -6.53 -1.09
C GLU A 44 4.17 -5.60 0.08
N GLU A 45 5.07 -5.44 1.04
CA GLU A 45 4.91 -4.46 2.14
C GLU A 45 4.74 -3.04 1.57
N VAL A 46 5.54 -2.67 0.57
CA VAL A 46 5.47 -1.38 -0.10
C VAL A 46 4.16 -1.20 -0.86
N LYS A 47 3.69 -2.22 -1.58
CA LYS A 47 2.39 -2.20 -2.27
C LYS A 47 1.21 -2.05 -1.31
N ASN A 48 1.34 -2.57 -0.09
CA ASN A 48 0.32 -2.46 0.96
C ASN A 48 0.37 -1.12 1.72
N GLU A 49 1.56 -0.54 1.89
CA GLU A 49 1.73 0.71 2.66
C GLU A 49 1.61 1.99 1.82
N LEU A 50 2.00 1.95 0.54
CA LEU A 50 2.03 3.12 -0.32
C LEU A 50 0.82 3.15 -1.27
N PRO A 51 0.18 4.32 -1.44
CA PRO A 51 -0.98 4.47 -2.31
C PRO A 51 -0.57 4.56 -3.80
N LEU A 52 0.14 3.55 -4.31
CA LEU A 52 0.75 3.56 -5.65
C LEU A 52 -0.28 3.62 -6.79
N TYR A 53 -1.46 3.02 -6.58
CA TYR A 53 -2.49 2.86 -7.62
C TYR A 53 -3.77 3.65 -7.33
N GLU A 54 -3.77 4.52 -6.32
CA GLU A 54 -4.92 5.34 -5.97
C GLU A 54 -4.96 6.62 -6.80
N SER A 55 -6.04 6.83 -7.56
CA SER A 55 -6.22 7.97 -8.47
C SER A 55 -6.10 9.34 -7.79
N GLU A 56 -6.36 9.40 -6.49
CA GLU A 56 -6.30 10.63 -5.69
C GLU A 56 -4.86 11.12 -5.46
N THR A 57 -3.87 10.24 -5.56
CA THR A 57 -2.45 10.57 -5.33
C THR A 57 -1.78 11.26 -6.53
N PHE A 58 -2.43 11.25 -7.68
CA PHE A 58 -1.92 11.83 -8.93
C PHE A 58 -2.19 13.34 -9.05
N ILE A 59 -2.94 13.92 -8.11
CA ILE A 59 -3.28 15.34 -8.10
C ILE A 59 -2.36 16.04 -7.10
N CYS A 60 -1.55 16.98 -7.58
CA CYS A 60 -0.84 17.90 -6.68
C CYS A 60 -1.88 18.63 -5.83
N GLY A 61 -1.76 18.55 -4.50
CA GLY A 61 -2.68 19.24 -3.60
C GLY A 61 -2.82 20.73 -3.91
N PRO A 62 -3.91 21.40 -3.47
CA PRO A 62 -4.30 22.75 -3.91
C PRO A 62 -3.24 23.84 -3.79
N LYS A 63 -2.17 23.60 -3.02
CA LYS A 63 -1.12 24.57 -2.71
C LYS A 63 0.10 24.49 -3.63
N GLY A 64 0.22 23.46 -4.49
CA GLY A 64 1.31 23.34 -5.47
C GLY A 64 2.74 23.37 -4.91
N ASN A 65 2.90 23.28 -3.58
CA ASN A 65 4.16 23.51 -2.85
C ASN A 65 4.71 22.21 -2.24
N CYS A 66 4.58 21.11 -2.97
CA CYS A 66 5.07 19.81 -2.54
C CYS A 66 6.60 19.78 -2.49
N SER A 67 7.16 19.32 -1.36
CA SER A 67 8.60 19.11 -1.18
C SER A 67 9.08 17.83 -1.89
N GLY A 68 8.86 17.81 -3.21
CA GLY A 68 8.82 16.65 -4.09
C GLY A 68 7.38 16.29 -4.44
N CYS A 69 7.05 16.24 -5.74
CA CYS A 69 5.72 15.87 -6.22
C CYS A 69 5.41 14.41 -5.86
N SER A 70 4.30 14.17 -5.15
CA SER A 70 3.89 12.85 -4.69
C SER A 70 3.78 11.85 -5.84
N LYS A 71 3.19 12.27 -6.97
CA LYS A 71 3.15 11.47 -8.19
C LYS A 71 4.54 11.00 -8.63
N LYS A 72 5.52 11.91 -8.65
CA LYS A 72 6.87 11.56 -9.11
C LYS A 72 7.58 10.60 -8.15
N LEU A 73 7.32 10.74 -6.85
CA LEU A 73 7.84 9.82 -5.84
C LEU A 73 7.24 8.43 -6.00
N LEU A 74 5.93 8.32 -6.24
CA LEU A 74 5.25 7.05 -6.47
C LEU A 74 5.69 6.38 -7.78
N GLU A 75 5.81 7.13 -8.88
CA GLU A 75 6.34 6.63 -10.16
C GLU A 75 7.76 6.06 -10.04
N MET A 76 8.60 6.70 -9.22
CA MET A 76 9.97 6.24 -8.96
C MET A 76 9.98 4.89 -8.25
N VAL A 77 9.12 4.71 -7.23
CA VAL A 77 9.00 3.43 -6.52
C VAL A 77 8.43 2.36 -7.45
N ASP A 78 7.39 2.69 -8.22
CA ASP A 78 6.73 1.76 -9.13
C ASP A 78 7.71 1.18 -10.17
N SER A 79 8.59 2.03 -10.72
CA SER A 79 9.64 1.58 -11.65
C SER A 79 10.60 0.57 -11.02
N GLU A 80 10.97 0.78 -9.75
CA GLU A 80 11.85 -0.14 -9.01
C GLU A 80 11.16 -1.44 -8.64
N LEU A 81 9.86 -1.39 -8.30
CA LEU A 81 9.04 -2.60 -8.08
C LEU A 81 9.04 -3.46 -9.34
N MET A 82 8.70 -2.86 -10.49
CA MET A 82 8.67 -3.57 -11.77
C MET A 82 10.03 -4.17 -12.14
N TYR A 83 11.11 -3.42 -11.90
CA TYR A 83 12.48 -3.90 -12.14
C TYR A 83 12.78 -5.16 -11.32
N TRP A 84 12.54 -5.13 -10.00
CA TRP A 84 12.88 -6.25 -9.13
C TRP A 84 11.97 -7.46 -9.35
N GLU A 85 10.67 -7.25 -9.59
CA GLU A 85 9.75 -8.34 -9.93
C GLU A 85 10.20 -9.04 -11.21
N HIS A 86 10.57 -8.28 -12.25
CA HIS A 86 11.09 -8.85 -13.48
C HIS A 86 12.43 -9.56 -13.29
N SER A 87 13.39 -8.91 -12.62
CA SER A 87 14.73 -9.46 -12.37
C SER A 87 14.65 -10.80 -11.64
N ILE A 88 13.85 -10.88 -10.59
CA ILE A 88 13.65 -12.13 -9.84
C ILE A 88 12.96 -13.18 -10.70
N SER A 89 11.98 -12.79 -11.54
CA SER A 89 11.28 -13.74 -12.44
C SER A 89 12.20 -14.42 -13.45
N ILE A 90 13.29 -13.76 -13.86
CA ILE A 90 14.30 -14.31 -14.78
C ILE A 90 15.48 -14.98 -14.04
N GLY A 91 15.38 -15.17 -12.72
CA GLY A 91 16.41 -15.82 -11.90
C GLY A 91 17.55 -14.89 -11.47
N GLN A 92 17.44 -13.59 -11.68
CA GLN A 92 18.41 -12.59 -11.22
C GLN A 92 17.96 -11.94 -9.91
N GLY A 93 18.45 -12.49 -8.80
CA GLY A 93 18.16 -12.01 -7.46
C GLY A 93 18.99 -10.80 -7.03
N PRO A 94 18.49 -9.97 -6.09
CA PRO A 94 19.27 -8.86 -5.53
C PRO A 94 20.39 -9.36 -4.64
N ASN A 95 21.40 -8.50 -4.45
CA ASN A 95 22.36 -8.61 -3.36
C ASN A 95 21.91 -7.82 -2.11
N PHE A 96 22.67 -7.94 -1.01
CA PHE A 96 22.35 -7.26 0.25
C PHE A 96 22.36 -5.72 0.15
N GLU A 97 23.25 -5.15 -0.65
CA GLU A 97 23.33 -3.69 -0.81
C GLU A 97 22.16 -3.17 -1.65
N GLU A 98 21.74 -3.91 -2.67
CA GLU A 98 20.56 -3.60 -3.49
C GLU A 98 19.27 -3.66 -2.65
N LEU A 99 19.09 -4.73 -1.86
CA LEU A 99 17.98 -4.85 -0.93
C LEU A 99 17.94 -3.67 0.06
N ARG A 100 19.10 -3.29 0.59
CA ARG A 100 19.23 -2.14 1.50
C ARG A 100 18.90 -0.81 0.81
N ARG A 101 19.38 -0.60 -0.42
CA ARG A 101 19.11 0.62 -1.20
C ARG A 101 17.64 0.75 -1.54
N PHE A 102 17.01 -0.34 -1.97
CA PHE A 102 15.59 -0.37 -2.28
C PHE A 102 14.72 -0.06 -1.04
N GLY A 103 15.03 -0.68 0.11
CA GLY A 103 14.35 -0.35 1.37
C GLY A 103 14.54 1.11 1.82
N LYS A 104 15.73 1.68 1.60
CA LYS A 104 16.00 3.09 1.90
C LYS A 104 15.24 4.04 0.97
N LEU A 105 15.11 3.69 -0.32
CA LEU A 105 14.32 4.44 -1.28
C LEU A 105 12.86 4.49 -0.84
N CYS A 106 12.26 3.33 -0.56
CA CYS A 106 10.87 3.22 -0.10
C CYS A 106 10.63 4.03 1.19
N SER A 107 11.54 3.93 2.16
CA SER A 107 11.49 4.71 3.40
C SER A 107 11.57 6.22 3.16
N SER A 108 12.37 6.66 2.18
CA SER A 108 12.54 8.08 1.85
C SER A 108 11.32 8.64 1.14
N VAL A 109 10.72 7.86 0.24
CA VAL A 109 9.47 8.19 -0.45
C VAL A 109 8.32 8.28 0.54
N ARG A 110 8.17 7.29 1.44
CA ARG A 110 7.18 7.32 2.52
C ARG A 110 7.24 8.61 3.33
N ARG A 111 8.45 9.05 3.73
CA ARG A 111 8.66 10.34 4.44
C ARG A 111 8.30 11.56 3.58
N GLY A 112 8.43 11.48 2.26
CA GLY A 112 7.96 12.51 1.33
C GLY A 112 6.44 12.60 1.32
N LEU A 113 5.77 11.45 1.27
CA LEU A 113 4.31 11.36 1.30
C LEU A 113 3.73 11.81 2.66
N GLU A 114 4.38 11.47 3.77
CA GLU A 114 4.03 11.98 5.11
C GLU A 114 4.09 13.51 5.18
N ARG A 115 5.11 14.13 4.57
CA ARG A 115 5.24 15.60 4.50
C ARG A 115 4.16 16.23 3.63
N ASN A 116 3.73 15.53 2.60
CA ASN A 116 2.68 15.96 1.68
C ASN A 116 1.26 15.63 2.20
N GLY A 117 1.12 14.99 3.35
CA GLY A 117 -0.17 14.66 3.98
C GLY A 117 -0.94 13.51 3.33
N LEU A 118 -0.27 12.68 2.51
CA LEU A 118 -0.90 11.53 1.82
C LEU A 118 -0.82 10.23 2.61
N VAL A 119 0.08 10.15 3.58
CA VAL A 119 0.28 8.96 4.42
C VAL A 119 0.43 9.39 5.87
N GLU A 120 -0.14 8.62 6.79
CA GLU A 120 0.00 8.88 8.22
C GLU A 120 1.43 8.69 8.73
N LYS A 121 1.82 9.53 9.69
CA LYS A 121 3.12 9.43 10.34
C LYS A 121 3.22 8.15 11.15
N ARG A 122 4.22 7.31 10.83
CA ARG A 122 4.53 6.12 11.65
C ARG A 122 5.03 6.57 13.03
N PRO A 123 4.55 5.98 14.14
CA PRO A 123 5.10 6.26 15.46
C PRO A 123 6.57 5.84 15.52
N LYS A 124 7.45 6.73 15.99
CA LYS A 124 8.86 6.41 16.21
C LYS A 124 8.98 5.52 17.44
N LYS A 125 9.32 4.23 17.26
CA LYS A 125 9.82 3.40 18.37
C LYS A 125 11.19 3.97 18.79
N ARG A 126 11.24 4.56 19.98
CA ARG A 126 12.46 5.10 20.60
C ARG A 126 13.27 3.99 21.25
#